data_AF-A0A5Q4GDK2-F1
#
_entry.id   AF-A0A5Q4GDK2-F1
#
_cell.length_a   1.000
_cell.length_b   1.000
_cell.length_c   1.000
_cell.angle_alpha   90.00
_cell.angle_beta   90.00
_cell.angle_gamma   90.00
#
_symmetry.space_group_name_H-M   'P 1'
#
loop_
_entity.id
_entity.type
_entity.pdbx_description
1 polymer ?
#
loop_
_entity_poly.entity_id
_entity_poly.type
_entity_poly.pdbx_seq_one_letter_code
_entity_poly.pdbx_strand_id
1 'polypeptide(L)' 'MLEPWQHIAVSRELLDAYGCGAQVTVTLDDPADGRSSFTATVADTMNPQFSRTANVYVGTDEDAFAYGLTSGSVTPAD' A
#
# COMPACT_ATOMS: atom_id res chain seq x y z
N MET A 1 -9.27 -13.35 -0.67
CA MET A 1 -7.86 -13.72 -0.43
C MET A 1 -7.03 -12.51 -0.79
N LEU A 2 -6.00 -12.16 -0.02
CA LEU A 2 -5.11 -11.06 -0.38
C LEU A 2 -4.14 -11.52 -1.47
N GLU A 3 -3.92 -10.66 -2.45
CA GLU A 3 -2.99 -10.87 -3.57
C GLU A 3 -1.78 -9.96 -3.45
N PRO A 4 -0.54 -10.50 -3.54
CA PRO A 4 0.70 -9.73 -3.46
C PRO A 4 0.71 -8.55 -4.44
N TRP A 5 1.17 -7.39 -3.96
CA TRP A 5 1.29 -6.16 -4.75
C TRP A 5 -0.02 -5.61 -5.32
N GLN A 6 -1.17 -6.20 -4.99
CA GLN A 6 -2.48 -5.74 -5.42
C GLN A 6 -3.37 -5.29 -4.26
N HIS A 7 -2.97 -5.57 -3.02
CA HIS A 7 -3.71 -5.16 -1.83
C HIS A 7 -2.79 -4.41 -0.87
N ILE A 8 -3.33 -3.35 -0.27
CA ILE A 8 -2.62 -2.54 0.73
C ILE A 8 -3.47 -2.36 1.99
N ALA A 9 -2.79 -2.20 3.12
CA ALA A 9 -3.37 -1.64 4.33
C ALA A 9 -2.95 -0.17 4.44
N VAL A 10 -3.84 0.73 4.82
CA VAL A 10 -3.53 2.17 4.91
C VAL A 10 -3.78 2.73 6.30
N SER A 11 -3.17 3.87 6.62
CA SER A 11 -3.51 4.63 7.82
C SER A 11 -4.98 5.08 7.80
N ARG A 12 -5.56 5.35 8.98
CA ARG A 12 -7.01 5.56 9.12
C ARG A 12 -7.51 6.76 8.33
N GLU A 13 -6.76 7.84 8.28
CA GLU A 13 -7.14 9.02 7.51
C GLU A 13 -7.07 8.79 5.99
N LEU A 14 -6.20 7.89 5.52
CA LEU A 14 -6.20 7.46 4.12
C LEU A 14 -7.37 6.52 3.82
N LEU A 15 -7.72 5.65 4.77
CA LEU A 15 -8.93 4.83 4.67
C LEU A 15 -10.18 5.69 4.64
N ASP A 16 -10.27 6.72 5.48
CA ASP A 16 -11.39 7.67 5.51
C ASP A 16 -11.47 8.49 4.21
N ALA A 17 -10.31 8.81 3.60
CA ALA A 17 -10.25 9.56 2.34
C ALA A 17 -10.64 8.74 1.10
N TYR A 18 -10.19 7.47 1.02
CA TYR A 18 -10.37 6.64 -0.17
C TYR A 18 -11.45 5.57 -0.03
N GLY A 19 -11.62 5.01 1.16
CA GLY A 19 -12.54 3.91 1.45
C GLY A 19 -11.94 2.53 1.21
N CYS A 20 -12.44 1.53 1.96
CA CYS A 20 -12.13 0.13 1.71
C CYS A 20 -12.72 -0.33 0.37
N GLY A 21 -11.94 -1.06 -0.42
CA GLY A 21 -12.29 -1.51 -1.77
C GLY A 21 -11.94 -0.52 -2.89
N ALA A 22 -11.48 0.69 -2.56
CA ALA A 22 -11.04 1.66 -3.56
C ALA A 22 -9.76 1.20 -4.25
N GLN A 23 -9.68 1.41 -5.57
CA GLN A 23 -8.43 1.30 -6.31
C GLN A 23 -7.65 2.60 -6.25
N VAL A 24 -6.36 2.48 -5.97
CA VAL A 24 -5.41 3.57 -5.89
C VAL A 24 -4.16 3.24 -6.68
N THR A 25 -3.52 4.28 -7.23
CA THR A 25 -2.16 4.17 -7.76
C THR A 25 -1.19 4.54 -6.66
N VAL A 26 -0.29 3.60 -6.34
CA VAL A 26 0.83 3.80 -5.45
C VAL A 26 2.06 4.11 -6.31
N THR A 27 2.75 5.20 -6.00
CA THR A 27 4.03 5.56 -6.63
C THR A 27 5.08 5.62 -5.55
N LEU A 28 6.18 4.88 -5.73
CA LEU A 28 7.31 4.80 -4.83
C LEU A 28 8.42 5.74 -5.30
N ASP A 29 9.00 6.51 -4.38
CA ASP A 29 10.16 7.36 -4.69
C ASP A 29 11.39 6.51 -5.01
N ASP A 30 11.60 5.43 -4.25
CA ASP A 30 12.60 4.40 -4.54
C ASP A 30 11.91 3.10 -4.98
N PRO A 31 12.29 2.51 -6.14
CA PRO A 31 11.68 1.27 -6.60
C PRO A 31 11.89 0.11 -5.64
N ALA A 32 10.83 -0.67 -5.41
CA ALA A 32 10.87 -1.91 -4.65
C ALA A 32 10.40 -3.08 -5.54
N ASP A 33 11.12 -4.20 -5.51
CA ASP A 33 10.85 -5.36 -6.37
C ASP A 33 10.74 -5.00 -7.87
N GLY A 34 11.57 -4.07 -8.33
CA GLY A 34 11.56 -3.58 -9.71
C GLY A 34 10.35 -2.69 -10.08
N ARG A 35 9.50 -2.31 -9.12
CA ARG A 35 8.32 -1.46 -9.33
C ARG A 35 8.54 -0.07 -8.76
N SER A 36 8.33 0.96 -9.58
CA SER A 36 8.22 2.36 -9.13
C SER A 36 6.77 2.81 -8.98
N SER A 37 5.81 2.11 -9.59
CA SER A 37 4.39 2.39 -9.46
C SER A 37 3.56 1.13 -9.72
N PHE A 38 2.41 1.02 -9.05
CA PHE A 38 1.45 -0.07 -9.23
C PHE A 38 0.05 0.35 -8.75
N THR A 39 -0.99 -0.26 -9.33
CA THR A 39 -2.37 -0.11 -8.85
C THR A 39 -2.65 -1.15 -7.78
N ALA A 40 -3.29 -0.74 -6.69
CA ALA A 40 -3.69 -1.62 -5.60
C ALA A 40 -5.07 -1.26 -5.04
N THR A 41 -5.68 -2.23 -4.36
CA THR A 41 -6.94 -2.09 -3.65
C THR A 41 -6.66 -1.82 -2.17
N VAL A 42 -7.31 -0.80 -1.62
CA VAL A 42 -7.33 -0.58 -0.16
C VAL A 42 -8.15 -1.70 0.48
N ALA A 43 -7.49 -2.62 1.17
CA ALA A 43 -8.11 -3.85 1.67
C ALA A 43 -8.19 -3.93 3.20
N ASP A 44 -7.41 -3.10 3.90
CA ASP A 44 -7.30 -3.13 5.35
C ASP A 44 -6.85 -1.77 5.91
N THR A 45 -6.83 -1.66 7.23
CA THR A 45 -6.37 -0.49 7.98
C THR A 45 -5.21 -0.82 8.90
N MET A 46 -4.37 0.18 9.14
CA MET A 46 -3.26 0.08 10.09
C MET A 46 -3.68 0.51 11.51
N ASN A 47 -2.81 0.20 12.48
CA ASN A 47 -2.94 0.71 13.85
C ASN A 47 -3.02 2.25 13.84
N PRO A 48 -3.88 2.88 14.67
CA PRO A 48 -4.06 4.34 14.73
C PRO A 48 -2.79 5.18 14.95
N GLN A 49 -1.70 4.60 15.46
CA GLN A 49 -0.43 5.32 15.64
C GLN A 49 0.26 5.68 14.32
N PHE A 50 -0.07 4.99 13.22
CA PHE A 50 0.49 5.29 11.91
C PHE A 50 -0.34 6.35 11.20
N SER A 51 0.36 7.28 10.54
CA SER A 51 -0.25 8.33 9.74
C SER A 51 0.52 8.48 8.43
N ARG A 52 -0.18 8.85 7.37
CA ARG A 52 0.29 9.00 5.99
C ARG A 52 1.11 7.80 5.52
N THR A 53 0.66 6.60 5.87
CA THR A 53 1.39 5.35 5.65
C THR A 53 0.51 4.35 4.92
N ALA A 54 1.11 3.61 3.99
CA ALA A 54 0.50 2.44 3.37
C ALA A 54 1.48 1.26 3.50
N ASN A 55 0.96 0.09 3.87
CA ASN A 55 1.68 -1.18 3.88
C ASN A 55 1.24 -2.02 2.69
N VAL A 56 2.21 -2.47 1.90
CA VAL A 56 1.99 -3.36 0.76
C VAL A 56 1.94 -4.79 1.25
N TYR A 57 0.88 -5.52 0.90
CA TYR A 57 0.87 -6.96 1.09
C TYR A 57 1.78 -7.60 0.03
N VAL A 58 2.85 -8.26 0.46
CA VAL A 58 3.84 -8.89 -0.44
C VAL A 58 3.69 -10.41 -0.54
N GLY A 59 2.79 -11.03 0.23
CA GLY A 59 2.62 -12.49 0.30
C GLY A 59 2.96 -13.06 1.68
N THR A 60 2.49 -14.26 1.98
CA THR A 60 2.75 -14.94 3.26
C THR A 60 4.13 -15.59 3.33
N ASP A 61 4.70 -15.92 2.18
CA ASP A 61 5.95 -16.69 2.06
C ASP A 61 7.16 -15.77 1.76
N GLU A 62 6.94 -14.46 1.78
CA GLU A 62 7.91 -13.41 1.47
C GLU A 62 8.40 -12.71 2.76
N ASP A 63 9.67 -12.34 2.81
CA ASP A 63 10.20 -11.49 3.89
C ASP A 63 9.91 -10.02 3.58
N ALA A 64 8.81 -9.51 4.14
CA ALA A 64 8.40 -8.11 3.97
C ALA A 64 9.49 -7.09 4.36
N PHE A 65 10.38 -7.42 5.30
CA PHE A 65 11.43 -6.49 5.71
C PHE A 65 12.55 -6.35 4.67
N ALA A 66 12.73 -7.35 3.80
CA ALA A 66 13.72 -7.30 2.72
C ALA A 66 13.40 -6.20 1.68
N TYR A 67 12.12 -5.81 1.56
CA TYR A 67 11.68 -4.72 0.68
C TYR A 67 11.90 -3.32 1.27
N GLY A 68 12.18 -3.23 2.58
CA GLY A 68 12.51 -1.97 3.25
C GLY A 68 11.34 -0.99 3.39
N LEU A 69 11.69 0.28 3.57
CA LEU A 69 10.75 1.40 3.66
C LEU A 69 11.13 2.45 2.62
N THR A 70 10.13 3.06 1.98
CA THR A 70 10.31 4.21 1.09
C THR A 70 9.17 5.20 1.29
N SER A 71 9.32 6.40 0.73
CA SER A 71 8.26 7.39 0.62
C SER A 71 7.62 7.34 -0.76
N GLY A 72 6.56 8.12 -0.95
CA GLY A 72 5.88 8.20 -2.23
C GLY A 72 4.51 8.85 -2.12
N SER A 73 3.64 8.49 -3.05
CA SER A 73 2.27 9.00 -3.11
C SER A 73 1.24 7.89 -3.33
N VAL A 74 0.04 8.13 -2.81
CA VAL A 74 -1.15 7.33 -3.07
C VAL A 74 -2.19 8.27 -3.64
N THR A 75 -2.67 7.99 -4.85
CA THR A 75 -3.72 8.76 -5.52
C THR A 75 -4.84 7.82 -5.98
N PRO A 76 -6.07 8.31 -6.23
CA PRO A 76 -7.09 7.52 -6.91
C PRO A 76 -6.55 6.92 -8.21
N ALA A 77 -6.93 5.68 -8.52
CA ALA A 77 -6.68 5.10 -9.84
C ALA A 77 -7.58 5.76 -10.89
N ASP A 78 -7.07 5.87 -12.13
CA ASP A 78 -7.81 6.40 -13.29
C ASP A 78 -8.94 5.47 -13.76
#